data_AF-A0A2J6QI98-F1
#
_entry.id   AF-A0A2J6QI98-F1
#
_cell.length_a   1.000
_cell.length_b   1.000
_cell.length_c   1.000
_cell.angle_alpha   90.00
_cell.angle_beta   90.00
_cell.angle_gamma   90.00
#
_symmetry.space_group_name_H-M   'P 1'
#
loop_
_entity.id
_entity.type
_entity.pdbx_description
1 polymer ?
#
loop_
_entity_poly.entity_id
_entity_poly.type
_entity_poly.pdbx_seq_one_letter_code
_entity_poly.pdbx_strand_id
1 'polypeptide(L)'
;MCDSYKPGLTLAYLYLIYFENDTRPEAEKGAKPRAPRAAKFDNIKEEYSFRLKEYTIKQASWSTQSSRYQNIWDWVYRTVEPAILAPYLELLVSQERLSLQNVIRALRDKFQPSENNTREQVREDYKRILHYGKIGSINPKVWINDWYQVLARAQTYRVPEVEGFLAIKDFLQAVSSKFLPTWRVQQLTLVVEANALGEPVHILEQYRKIFEALIQETVRTRNVIFATLGGYSSSPSGHYCPCKETRTERHSWAPSDCSILELAVKGKTTKTPDPLPTDKELKAIHERLTSKQYEKVRGILEKKG
;
A
#
# COMPACT_ATOMS: atom_id res chain seq x y z
N MET A 1 29.18 40.83 -2.78
CA MET A 1 28.77 41.66 -1.63
C MET A 1 27.52 41.02 -1.04
N CYS A 2 27.49 40.44 0.16
CA CYS A 2 28.35 40.63 1.31
C CYS A 2 28.78 39.29 1.90
N ASP A 3 30.10 39.13 2.02
CA ASP A 3 30.69 38.30 3.05
C ASP A 3 30.27 38.85 4.41
N SER A 4 29.61 38.03 5.21
CA SER A 4 29.45 38.25 6.64
C SER A 4 29.57 36.91 7.32
N TYR A 5 30.75 36.30 7.15
CA TYR A 5 31.24 35.23 8.00
C TYR A 5 31.24 35.75 9.43
N LYS A 6 30.27 35.32 10.26
CA LYS A 6 30.23 35.64 11.68
C LYS A 6 31.19 34.70 12.41
N PRO A 7 32.39 35.14 12.83
CA PRO A 7 33.40 34.26 13.46
C PRO A 7 32.95 33.65 14.80
N GLY A 8 31.88 34.17 15.42
CA GLY A 8 31.30 33.61 16.63
C GLY A 8 30.50 32.31 16.41
N LEU A 9 29.91 32.12 15.22
CA LEU A 9 29.09 30.95 14.91
C LEU A 9 29.94 29.71 14.65
N THR A 10 31.10 29.86 14.01
CA THR A 10 32.06 28.77 13.78
C THR A 10 32.74 28.31 15.07
N LEU A 11 33.01 29.21 16.01
CA LEU A 11 33.52 28.87 17.35
C LEU A 11 32.47 28.14 18.19
N ALA A 12 31.21 28.57 18.17
CA ALA A 12 30.11 27.85 18.82
C ALA A 12 29.90 26.45 18.19
N TYR A 13 30.00 26.34 16.86
CA TYR A 13 29.92 25.06 16.15
C TYR A 13 31.06 24.11 16.54
N LEU A 14 32.30 24.60 16.60
CA LEU A 14 33.45 23.82 17.03
C LEU A 14 33.36 23.44 18.52
N TYR A 15 32.84 24.33 19.37
CA TYR A 15 32.66 24.06 20.80
C TYR A 15 31.58 23.00 21.05
N LEU A 16 30.47 23.04 20.31
CA LEU A 16 29.41 22.03 20.36
C LEU A 16 29.89 20.67 19.87
N ILE A 17 30.67 20.64 18.78
CA ILE A 17 31.31 19.42 18.29
C ILE A 17 32.28 18.84 19.33
N TYR A 18 33.01 19.68 20.06
CA TYR A 18 33.90 19.23 21.15
C TYR A 18 33.13 18.73 22.38
N PHE A 19 32.05 19.41 22.77
CA PHE A 19 31.25 19.08 23.96
C PHE A 19 30.41 17.80 23.78
N GLU A 20 29.88 17.57 22.58
CA GLU A 20 29.07 16.38 22.27
C GLU A 20 29.92 15.12 22.03
N ASN A 21 31.14 15.27 21.52
CA ASN A 21 32.09 14.15 21.34
C ASN A 21 32.90 13.82 22.61
N ASP A 22 32.67 14.55 23.70
CA ASP A 22 33.23 14.21 25.00
C ASP A 22 32.52 12.97 25.56
N THR A 23 33.24 11.84 25.63
CA THR A 23 32.74 10.56 26.13
C THR A 23 32.67 10.49 27.66
N ARG A 24 33.04 11.58 28.35
CA ARG A 24 32.93 11.69 29.80
C ARG A 24 31.47 11.81 30.25
N PRO A 25 31.13 11.35 31.48
CA PRO A 25 29.82 11.58 32.08
C PRO A 25 29.46 13.08 32.04
N GLU A 26 28.17 13.40 31.88
CA GLU A 26 27.69 14.77 31.70
C GLU A 26 28.15 15.75 32.81
N ALA A 27 28.34 15.24 34.03
CA ALA A 27 28.88 15.98 35.18
C ALA A 27 30.37 16.37 35.08
N GLU A 28 31.13 15.79 34.14
CA GLU A 28 32.57 16.03 33.95
C GLU A 28 32.90 16.79 32.66
N LYS A 29 31.88 17.09 31.83
CA LYS A 29 32.04 17.89 30.62
C LYS A 29 32.29 19.35 30.99
N GLY A 30 33.32 19.96 30.39
CA GLY A 30 33.74 21.33 30.70
C GLY A 30 34.65 21.51 31.93
N ALA A 31 34.89 20.46 32.73
CA ALA A 31 35.85 20.52 33.83
C ALA A 31 37.30 20.56 33.31
N LYS A 32 38.15 21.40 33.94
CA LYS A 32 39.59 21.52 33.64
C LYS A 32 40.23 20.13 33.68
N PRO A 33 40.93 19.69 32.62
CA PRO A 33 41.56 18.37 32.58
C PRO A 33 42.45 18.18 33.82
N ARG A 34 42.27 17.05 34.53
CA ARG A 34 43.19 16.69 35.62
C ARG A 34 44.60 16.56 35.04
N ALA A 35 45.58 17.05 35.80
CA ALA A 35 46.98 17.01 35.42
C ALA A 35 47.34 15.59 34.91
N PRO A 36 48.05 15.47 33.78
CA PRO A 36 48.45 14.18 33.24
C PRO A 36 49.15 13.36 34.34
N ARG A 37 48.77 12.08 34.48
CA ARG A 37 49.54 11.16 35.34
C ARG A 37 50.97 11.08 34.79
N ALA A 38 51.95 11.04 35.69
CA ALA A 38 53.37 10.98 35.35
C ALA A 38 53.67 9.88 34.31
N ALA A 39 54.55 10.20 33.36
CA ALA A 39 54.91 9.34 32.23
C ALA A 39 55.43 7.97 32.72
N LYS A 40 54.98 6.90 32.05
CA LYS A 40 55.35 5.50 32.36
C LYS A 40 56.46 4.94 31.44
N PHE A 41 57.00 5.73 30.52
CA PHE A 41 57.90 5.24 29.48
C PHE A 41 59.26 5.93 29.59
N ASP A 42 60.33 5.14 29.71
CA ASP A 42 61.71 5.64 29.81
C ASP A 42 62.25 6.16 28.45
N ASN A 43 61.55 5.90 27.34
CA ASN A 43 61.94 6.25 25.98
C ASN A 43 60.89 7.13 25.28
N ILE A 44 61.26 8.38 25.02
CA ILE A 44 60.43 9.41 24.35
C ILE A 44 59.91 8.93 22.99
N LYS A 45 60.68 8.12 22.26
CA LYS A 45 60.27 7.59 20.94
C LYS A 45 59.12 6.59 21.05
N GLU A 46 59.13 5.75 22.09
CA GLU A 46 58.08 4.76 22.33
C GLU A 46 56.78 5.44 22.77
N GLU A 47 56.86 6.43 23.67
CA GLU A 47 55.71 7.23 24.08
C GLU A 47 55.09 8.00 22.90
N TYR A 48 55.91 8.62 22.06
CA TYR A 48 55.43 9.31 20.86
C TYR A 48 54.71 8.33 19.92
N SER A 49 55.29 7.15 19.69
CA SER A 49 54.68 6.13 18.81
C SER A 49 53.34 5.60 19.35
N PHE A 50 53.23 5.44 20.68
CA PHE A 50 52.00 5.02 21.35
C PHE A 50 50.91 6.09 21.25
N ARG A 51 51.24 7.34 21.60
CA ARG A 51 50.30 8.47 21.53
C ARG A 51 49.85 8.75 20.10
N LEU A 52 50.72 8.57 19.10
CA LEU A 52 50.35 8.71 17.69
C LEU A 52 49.32 7.66 17.28
N LYS A 53 49.49 6.38 17.70
CA LYS A 53 48.49 5.32 17.47
C LYS A 53 47.18 5.60 18.19
N GLU A 54 47.23 6.09 19.43
CA GLU A 54 46.03 6.46 20.17
C GLU A 54 45.27 7.61 19.50
N TYR A 55 46.00 8.63 19.03
CA TYR A 55 45.43 9.75 18.30
C TYR A 55 44.79 9.32 16.98
N THR A 56 45.45 8.47 16.17
CA THR A 56 44.88 8.02 14.90
C THR A 56 43.59 7.21 15.09
N ILE A 57 43.52 6.37 16.12
CA ILE A 57 42.30 5.64 16.49
C ILE A 57 41.20 6.61 16.90
N LYS A 58 41.50 7.59 17.77
CA LYS A 58 40.53 8.60 18.21
C LYS A 58 40.05 9.47 17.05
N GLN A 59 40.94 9.85 16.13
CA GLN A 59 40.61 10.64 14.95
C GLN A 59 39.71 9.87 13.99
N ALA A 60 39.98 8.58 13.75
CA ALA A 60 39.14 7.74 12.90
C ALA A 60 37.73 7.55 13.49
N SER A 61 37.65 7.32 14.80
CA SER A 61 36.37 7.24 15.52
C SER A 61 35.60 8.56 15.46
N TRP A 62 36.28 9.69 15.72
CA TRP A 62 35.69 11.02 15.63
C TRP A 62 35.17 11.35 14.22
N SER A 63 35.95 11.06 13.18
CA SER A 63 35.56 11.31 11.78
C SER A 63 34.29 10.53 11.41
N THR A 64 34.22 9.27 11.82
CA THR A 64 33.05 8.42 11.59
C THR A 64 31.82 8.94 12.34
N GLN A 65 31.98 9.36 13.59
CA GLN A 65 30.86 9.87 14.39
C GLN A 65 30.38 11.23 13.86
N SER A 66 31.32 12.14 13.56
CA SER A 66 31.04 13.47 13.02
C SER A 66 30.30 13.40 11.68
N SER A 67 30.71 12.52 10.76
CA SER A 67 30.01 12.33 9.48
C SER A 67 28.56 11.84 9.67
N ARG A 68 28.31 10.92 10.61
CA ARG A 68 26.94 10.49 10.94
C ARG A 68 26.09 11.63 11.48
N TYR A 69 26.66 12.45 12.36
CA TYR A 69 25.98 13.62 12.90
C TYR A 69 25.65 14.65 11.80
N GLN A 70 26.58 14.92 10.89
CA GLN A 70 26.31 15.82 9.77
C GLN A 70 25.23 15.30 8.84
N ASN A 71 25.22 13.99 8.54
CA ASN A 71 24.17 13.41 7.72
C ASN A 71 22.77 13.60 8.33
N ILE A 72 22.64 13.52 9.65
CA ILE A 72 21.36 13.74 10.33
C ILE A 72 20.99 15.23 10.30
N TRP A 73 21.94 16.13 10.54
CA TRP A 73 21.72 17.57 10.40
C TRP A 73 21.26 17.96 8.99
N ASP A 74 21.97 17.48 7.97
CA ASP A 74 21.62 17.69 6.57
C ASP A 74 20.22 17.17 6.26
N TRP A 75 19.86 16.00 6.80
CA TRP A 75 18.51 15.46 6.67
C TRP A 75 17.47 16.35 7.34
N VAL A 76 17.72 16.87 8.55
CA VAL A 76 16.80 17.80 9.24
C VAL A 76 16.62 19.09 8.43
N TYR A 77 17.71 19.71 7.96
CA TYR A 77 17.65 20.93 7.15
C TYR A 77 16.94 20.74 5.79
N ARG A 78 16.98 19.52 5.23
CA ARG A 78 16.29 19.19 3.98
C ARG A 78 14.80 18.87 4.17
N THR A 79 14.43 18.27 5.29
CA THR A 79 13.07 17.73 5.50
C THR A 79 12.17 18.66 6.29
N VAL A 80 12.73 19.48 7.18
CA VAL A 80 11.97 20.42 7.99
C VAL A 80 11.97 21.78 7.32
N GLU A 81 10.78 22.37 7.16
CA GLU A 81 10.65 23.69 6.57
C GLU A 81 11.44 24.74 7.39
N PRO A 82 12.21 25.64 6.74
CA PRO A 82 13.02 26.63 7.44
C PRO A 82 12.23 27.53 8.39
N ALA A 83 10.98 27.87 8.03
CA ALA A 83 10.09 28.67 8.85
C ALA A 83 9.72 28.00 10.19
N ILE A 84 9.70 26.66 10.21
CA ILE A 84 9.46 25.87 11.41
C ILE A 84 10.76 25.72 12.21
N LEU A 85 11.88 25.45 11.53
CA LEU A 85 13.15 25.12 12.18
C LEU A 85 13.84 26.33 12.84
N ALA A 86 13.87 27.47 12.14
CA ALA A 86 14.56 28.69 12.57
C ALA A 86 14.22 29.16 14.01
N PRO A 87 12.95 29.27 14.43
CA PRO A 87 12.62 29.74 15.77
C PRO A 87 13.11 28.79 16.88
N TYR A 88 13.20 27.48 16.66
CA TYR A 88 13.77 26.56 17.66
C TYR A 88 15.28 26.64 17.72
N LEU A 89 15.94 26.82 16.57
CA LEU A 89 17.39 27.03 16.54
C LEU A 89 17.76 28.31 17.29
N GLU A 90 17.06 29.42 17.02
CA GLU A 90 17.27 30.70 17.72
C GLU A 90 17.01 30.57 19.23
N LEU A 91 15.93 29.89 19.63
CA LEU A 91 15.62 29.64 21.04
C LEU A 91 16.72 28.81 21.72
N LEU A 92 17.15 27.70 21.10
CA LEU A 92 18.16 26.80 21.68
C LEU A 92 19.55 27.43 21.71
N VAL A 93 19.88 28.29 20.74
CA VAL A 93 21.09 29.12 20.75
C VAL A 93 21.03 30.12 21.91
N SER A 94 19.89 30.80 22.12
CA SER A 94 19.74 31.76 23.22
C SER A 94 19.83 31.13 24.61
N GLN A 95 19.51 29.83 24.72
CA GLN A 95 19.58 29.06 25.96
C GLN A 95 20.91 28.31 26.14
N GLU A 96 21.88 28.48 25.23
CA GLU A 96 23.15 27.74 25.21
C GLU A 96 22.97 26.21 25.22
N ARG A 97 21.84 25.73 24.68
CA ARG A 97 21.46 24.30 24.67
C ARG A 97 21.32 23.75 23.25
N LEU A 98 21.94 24.41 22.27
CA LEU A 98 21.91 23.96 20.88
C LEU A 98 22.59 22.60 20.75
N SER A 99 21.78 21.55 20.66
CA SER A 99 22.21 20.21 20.28
C SER A 99 21.21 19.65 19.28
N LEU A 100 21.67 18.75 18.41
CA LEU A 100 20.78 18.04 17.48
C LEU A 100 19.65 17.33 18.23
N GLN A 101 19.96 16.75 19.38
CA GLN A 101 19.00 16.07 20.23
C GLN A 101 17.94 17.04 20.77
N ASN A 102 18.33 18.23 21.21
CA ASN A 102 17.38 19.21 21.73
C ASN A 102 16.51 19.81 20.62
N VAL A 103 17.06 20.00 19.40
CA VAL A 103 16.27 20.39 18.23
C VAL A 103 15.23 19.32 17.90
N ILE A 104 15.64 18.06 17.81
CA ILE A 104 14.73 16.95 17.51
C ILE A 104 13.68 16.78 18.62
N ARG A 105 14.06 16.91 19.89
CA ARG A 105 13.10 16.88 21.02
C ARG A 105 12.11 18.04 20.95
N ALA A 106 12.56 19.27 20.73
CA ALA A 106 11.67 20.44 20.65
C ALA A 106 10.69 20.33 19.47
N LEU A 107 11.17 19.85 18.31
CA LEU A 107 10.32 19.57 17.15
C LEU A 107 9.34 18.44 17.47
N ARG A 108 9.81 17.35 18.08
CA ARG A 108 8.95 16.24 18.50
C ARG A 108 7.87 16.73 19.46
N ASP A 109 8.20 17.44 20.52
CA ASP A 109 7.24 17.83 21.56
C ASP A 109 6.11 18.70 21.00
N LYS A 110 6.40 19.54 20.00
CA LYS A 110 5.38 20.40 19.39
C LYS A 110 4.60 19.74 18.25
N PHE A 111 5.26 18.91 17.44
CA PHE A 111 4.65 18.28 16.26
C PHE A 111 4.26 16.82 16.49
N GLN A 112 4.49 16.28 17.70
CA GLN A 112 3.97 14.98 18.09
C GLN A 112 2.44 15.04 17.95
N PRO A 113 1.85 14.13 17.16
CA PRO A 113 0.41 13.99 17.14
C PRO A 113 -0.06 13.81 18.57
N SER A 114 -0.97 14.68 19.03
CA SER A 114 -1.64 14.44 20.30
C SER A 114 -2.28 13.06 20.26
N GLU A 115 -2.48 12.44 21.42
CA GLU A 115 -3.18 11.15 21.50
C GLU A 115 -4.56 11.25 20.83
N ASN A 116 -5.22 12.40 20.95
CA ASN A 116 -6.46 12.72 20.24
C ASN A 116 -6.27 12.77 18.72
N ASN A 117 -5.25 13.44 18.20
CA ASN A 117 -4.99 13.49 16.75
C ASN A 117 -4.69 12.09 16.20
N THR A 118 -3.96 11.27 16.95
CA THR A 118 -3.66 9.88 16.59
C THR A 118 -4.94 9.04 16.58
N ARG A 119 -5.81 9.21 17.57
CA ARG A 119 -7.11 8.53 17.64
C ARG A 119 -8.02 8.93 16.48
N GLU A 120 -8.08 10.21 16.13
CA GLU A 120 -8.85 10.69 14.96
C GLU A 120 -8.28 10.14 13.65
N GLN A 121 -6.95 10.09 13.51
CA GLN A 121 -6.31 9.52 12.32
C GLN A 121 -6.66 8.03 12.16
N VAL A 122 -6.60 7.26 13.25
CA VAL A 122 -6.97 5.83 13.25
C VAL A 122 -8.46 5.65 12.93
N ARG A 123 -9.33 6.53 13.43
CA ARG A 123 -10.75 6.55 13.09
C ARG A 123 -10.96 6.79 11.59
N GLU A 124 -10.27 7.76 11.00
CA GLU A 124 -10.38 8.05 9.57
C GLU A 124 -9.82 6.92 8.70
N ASP A 125 -8.71 6.30 9.11
CA ASP A 125 -8.17 5.12 8.43
C ASP A 125 -9.17 3.94 8.49
N TYR A 126 -9.86 3.74 9.61
CA TYR A 126 -10.92 2.74 9.76
C TYR A 126 -12.11 3.00 8.82
N LYS A 127 -12.61 4.24 8.77
CA LYS A 127 -13.67 4.62 7.81
C LYS A 127 -13.22 4.42 6.36
N ARG A 128 -11.98 4.77 6.05
CA ARG A 128 -11.42 4.65 4.70
C ARG A 128 -11.38 3.20 4.24
N ILE A 129 -10.91 2.27 5.08
CA ILE A 129 -10.86 0.86 4.70
C ILE A 129 -12.27 0.27 4.52
N LEU A 130 -13.24 0.65 5.36
CA LEU A 130 -14.64 0.27 5.17
C LEU A 130 -15.21 0.80 3.86
N HIS A 131 -14.89 2.04 3.49
CA HIS A 131 -15.31 2.64 2.23
C HIS A 131 -14.73 1.91 1.01
N TYR A 132 -13.45 1.51 1.06
CA TYR A 132 -12.87 0.68 0.00
C TYR A 132 -13.55 -0.68 -0.14
N GLY A 133 -13.97 -1.26 1.00
CA GLY A 133 -14.80 -2.45 1.03
C GLY A 133 -16.10 -2.24 0.25
N LYS A 134 -16.83 -1.14 0.52
CA LYS A 134 -18.11 -0.82 -0.15
C LYS A 134 -17.98 -0.76 -1.67
N ILE A 135 -16.95 -0.06 -2.19
CA ILE A 135 -16.71 0.10 -3.64
C ILE A 135 -16.42 -1.24 -4.33
N GLY A 136 -15.77 -2.16 -3.61
CA GLY A 136 -15.40 -3.48 -4.12
C GLY A 136 -14.27 -3.44 -5.15
N SER A 137 -13.38 -2.45 -5.08
CA SER A 137 -12.24 -2.30 -6.00
C SER A 137 -11.02 -3.15 -5.59
N ILE A 138 -10.97 -3.59 -4.34
CA ILE A 138 -9.82 -4.30 -3.76
C ILE A 138 -10.14 -5.80 -3.70
N ASN A 139 -9.13 -6.65 -3.87
CA ASN A 139 -9.29 -8.09 -3.67
C ASN A 139 -9.80 -8.38 -2.25
N PRO A 140 -10.88 -9.16 -2.07
CA PRO A 140 -11.47 -9.40 -0.75
C PRO A 140 -10.51 -9.98 0.29
N LYS A 141 -9.53 -10.81 -0.14
CA LYS A 141 -8.48 -11.35 0.76
C LYS A 141 -7.49 -10.28 1.23
N VAL A 142 -7.17 -9.32 0.37
CA VAL A 142 -6.28 -8.20 0.73
C VAL A 142 -7.03 -7.26 1.66
N TRP A 143 -8.27 -6.93 1.30
CA TRP A 143 -9.12 -6.05 2.09
C TRP A 143 -9.36 -6.55 3.52
N ILE A 144 -9.65 -7.84 3.72
CA ILE A 144 -9.92 -8.38 5.06
C ILE A 144 -8.68 -8.32 5.97
N ASN A 145 -7.49 -8.53 5.40
CA ASN A 145 -6.22 -8.43 6.14
C ASN A 145 -5.94 -6.96 6.51
N ASP A 146 -6.07 -6.04 5.56
CA ASP A 146 -5.86 -4.61 5.79
C ASP A 146 -6.85 -4.06 6.82
N TRP A 147 -8.12 -4.45 6.70
CA TRP A 147 -9.17 -4.10 7.66
C TRP A 147 -8.85 -4.61 9.06
N TYR A 148 -8.37 -5.86 9.21
CA TYR A 148 -8.02 -6.41 10.52
C TYR A 148 -6.84 -5.66 11.16
N GLN A 149 -5.84 -5.27 10.38
CA GLN A 149 -4.72 -4.45 10.88
C GLN A 149 -5.20 -3.09 11.40
N VAL A 150 -6.13 -2.44 10.67
CA VAL A 150 -6.71 -1.17 11.10
C VAL A 150 -7.63 -1.34 12.31
N LEU A 151 -8.39 -2.44 12.39
CA LEU A 151 -9.24 -2.78 13.53
C LEU A 151 -8.40 -2.97 14.81
N ALA A 152 -7.32 -3.73 14.76
CA ALA A 152 -6.43 -3.95 15.90
C ALA A 152 -5.82 -2.63 16.40
N ARG A 153 -5.46 -1.73 15.47
CA ARG A 153 -5.02 -0.38 15.80
C ARG A 153 -6.12 0.44 16.46
N ALA A 154 -7.33 0.42 15.92
CA ALA A 154 -8.48 1.16 16.47
C ALA A 154 -8.88 0.68 17.87
N GLN A 155 -8.79 -0.62 18.14
CA GLN A 155 -8.99 -1.20 19.47
C GLN A 155 -7.93 -0.74 20.47
N THR A 156 -6.66 -0.63 20.02
CA THR A 156 -5.55 -0.14 20.87
C THR A 156 -5.82 1.29 21.37
N TYR A 157 -6.37 2.15 20.51
CA TYR A 157 -6.73 3.54 20.85
C TYR A 157 -8.18 3.71 21.36
N ARG A 158 -8.89 2.61 21.65
CA ARG A 158 -10.27 2.58 22.17
C ARG A 158 -11.24 3.48 21.39
N VAL A 159 -11.23 3.36 20.07
CA VAL A 159 -12.15 4.08 19.19
C VAL A 159 -13.56 3.50 19.37
N PRO A 160 -14.56 4.28 19.85
CA PRO A 160 -15.87 3.72 20.19
C PRO A 160 -16.64 3.18 18.98
N GLU A 161 -16.32 3.66 17.77
CA GLU A 161 -16.95 3.22 16.53
C GLU A 161 -16.57 1.79 16.09
N VAL A 162 -15.50 1.21 16.64
CA VAL A 162 -15.04 -0.14 16.28
C VAL A 162 -15.55 -1.25 17.22
N GLU A 163 -16.42 -0.88 18.16
CA GLU A 163 -16.95 -1.80 19.16
C GLU A 163 -18.47 -2.00 19.03
N GLY A 164 -18.94 -3.17 19.49
CA GLY A 164 -20.36 -3.48 19.59
C GLY A 164 -21.11 -3.62 18.27
N PHE A 165 -22.42 -3.39 18.33
CA PHE A 165 -23.35 -3.61 17.23
C PHE A 165 -23.06 -2.76 15.99
N LEU A 166 -22.65 -1.50 16.18
CA LEU A 166 -22.35 -0.59 15.08
C LEU A 166 -21.18 -1.09 14.21
N ALA A 167 -20.13 -1.61 14.85
CA ALA A 167 -18.99 -2.16 14.13
C ALA A 167 -19.35 -3.40 13.30
N ILE A 168 -20.22 -4.27 13.83
CA ILE A 168 -20.76 -5.43 13.11
C ILE A 168 -21.56 -4.97 11.89
N LYS A 169 -22.46 -4.00 12.09
CA LYS A 169 -23.27 -3.44 11.01
C LYS A 169 -22.40 -2.78 9.93
N ASP A 170 -21.40 -1.99 10.32
CA ASP A 170 -20.50 -1.31 9.39
C ASP A 170 -19.63 -2.29 8.62
N PHE A 171 -19.13 -3.34 9.27
CA PHE A 171 -18.42 -4.44 8.61
C PHE A 171 -19.31 -5.13 7.58
N LEU A 172 -20.53 -5.55 7.96
CA LEU A 172 -21.47 -6.19 7.04
C LEU A 172 -21.86 -5.24 5.90
N GLN A 173 -22.02 -3.95 6.15
CA GLN A 173 -22.27 -2.98 5.07
C GLN A 173 -21.05 -2.77 4.17
N ALA A 174 -19.84 -2.88 4.70
CA ALA A 174 -18.60 -2.74 3.95
C ALA A 174 -18.25 -3.97 3.12
N VAL A 175 -18.73 -5.15 3.49
CA VAL A 175 -18.72 -6.32 2.62
C VAL A 175 -19.60 -6.00 1.40
N SER A 176 -18.96 -5.53 0.33
CA SER A 176 -19.61 -5.04 -0.89
C SER A 176 -20.73 -5.96 -1.38
N SER A 177 -21.76 -5.36 -1.97
CA SER A 177 -22.72 -6.07 -2.82
C SER A 177 -22.06 -6.85 -3.97
N LYS A 178 -20.79 -6.57 -4.30
CA LYS A 178 -20.03 -7.30 -5.32
C LYS A 178 -19.34 -8.57 -4.81
N PHE A 179 -19.11 -8.71 -3.50
CA PHE A 179 -18.41 -9.87 -2.95
C PHE A 179 -19.39 -11.00 -2.63
N LEU A 180 -20.35 -10.74 -1.73
CA LEU A 180 -21.31 -11.72 -1.24
C LEU A 180 -22.64 -11.03 -0.87
N PRO A 181 -23.40 -10.51 -1.86
CA PRO A 181 -24.58 -9.68 -1.60
C PRO A 181 -25.68 -10.41 -0.82
N THR A 182 -25.89 -11.70 -1.11
CA THR A 182 -26.93 -12.53 -0.48
C THR A 182 -26.61 -12.81 0.99
N TRP A 183 -25.39 -13.28 1.26
CA TRP A 183 -24.92 -13.51 2.63
C TRP A 183 -24.97 -12.23 3.46
N ARG A 184 -24.53 -11.10 2.89
CA ARG A 184 -24.59 -9.79 3.53
C ARG A 184 -26.00 -9.42 3.99
N VAL A 185 -26.99 -9.56 3.10
CA VAL A 185 -28.40 -9.25 3.43
C VAL A 185 -28.90 -10.17 4.54
N GLN A 186 -28.67 -11.48 4.42
CA GLN A 186 -29.09 -12.47 5.41
C GLN A 186 -28.52 -12.16 6.80
N GLN A 187 -27.20 -11.94 6.89
CA GLN A 187 -26.56 -11.65 8.17
C GLN A 187 -27.00 -10.30 8.74
N LEU A 188 -27.19 -9.29 7.92
CA LEU A 188 -27.65 -7.98 8.38
C LEU A 188 -29.08 -8.05 8.94
N THR A 189 -29.97 -8.81 8.30
CA THR A 189 -31.33 -9.08 8.84
C THR A 189 -31.26 -9.77 10.20
N LEU A 190 -30.49 -10.87 10.31
CA LEU A 190 -30.34 -11.62 11.56
C LEU A 190 -29.79 -10.76 12.70
N VAL A 191 -28.77 -9.94 12.41
CA VAL A 191 -28.15 -9.03 13.38
C VAL A 191 -29.13 -7.98 13.86
N VAL A 192 -29.92 -7.38 12.95
CA VAL A 192 -30.91 -6.35 13.29
C VAL A 192 -32.04 -6.94 14.13
N GLU A 193 -32.55 -8.12 13.78
CA GLU A 193 -33.59 -8.83 14.53
C GLU A 193 -33.10 -9.20 15.93
N ALA A 194 -31.94 -9.83 16.05
CA ALA A 194 -31.37 -10.22 17.32
C ALA A 194 -31.09 -9.00 18.23
N ASN A 195 -30.63 -7.88 17.67
CA ASN A 195 -30.44 -6.65 18.43
C ASN A 195 -31.77 -6.01 18.90
N ALA A 196 -32.85 -6.13 18.10
CA ALA A 196 -34.17 -5.66 18.51
C ALA A 196 -34.79 -6.52 19.61
N LEU A 197 -34.49 -7.82 19.61
CA LEU A 197 -34.99 -8.80 20.58
C LEU A 197 -34.09 -8.95 21.82
N GLY A 198 -32.92 -8.32 21.84
CA GLY A 198 -31.94 -8.44 22.92
C GLY A 198 -31.23 -9.81 22.97
N GLU A 199 -31.24 -10.53 21.85
CA GLU A 199 -30.61 -11.84 21.71
C GLU A 199 -29.09 -11.72 21.51
N PRO A 200 -28.30 -12.73 21.93
CA PRO A 200 -26.87 -12.72 21.75
C PRO A 200 -26.49 -12.79 20.27
N VAL A 201 -25.85 -11.73 19.78
CA VAL A 201 -25.31 -11.66 18.41
C VAL A 201 -23.87 -12.17 18.40
N HIS A 202 -23.46 -12.77 17.28
CA HIS A 202 -22.05 -13.09 17.04
C HIS A 202 -21.16 -11.86 17.21
N ILE A 203 -19.96 -12.07 17.78
CA ILE A 203 -18.95 -11.02 17.87
C ILE A 203 -18.35 -10.73 16.48
N LEU A 204 -17.84 -9.51 16.30
CA LEU A 204 -17.24 -9.06 15.03
C LEU A 204 -16.17 -10.04 14.48
N GLU A 205 -15.36 -10.63 15.36
CA GLU A 205 -14.34 -11.61 14.97
C GLU A 205 -14.93 -12.91 14.40
N GLN A 206 -16.11 -13.32 14.87
CA GLN A 206 -16.81 -14.49 14.32
C GLN A 206 -17.31 -14.20 12.90
N TYR A 207 -17.88 -13.01 12.66
CA TYR A 207 -18.28 -12.57 11.32
C TYR A 207 -17.11 -12.53 10.35
N ARG A 208 -15.96 -12.04 10.80
CA ARG A 208 -14.72 -12.06 10.02
C ARG A 208 -14.32 -13.49 9.62
N LYS A 209 -14.26 -14.42 10.57
CA LYS A 209 -13.90 -15.82 10.30
C LYS A 209 -14.84 -16.49 9.31
N ILE A 210 -16.15 -16.26 9.45
CA ILE A 210 -17.16 -16.74 8.51
C ILE A 210 -16.91 -16.16 7.12
N PHE A 211 -16.65 -14.86 7.04
CA PHE A 211 -16.36 -14.19 5.77
C PHE A 211 -15.09 -14.72 5.09
N GLU A 212 -14.01 -14.92 5.84
CA GLU A 212 -12.76 -15.51 5.32
C GLU A 212 -13.00 -16.92 4.77
N ALA A 213 -13.77 -17.75 5.47
CA ALA A 213 -14.15 -19.09 4.99
C ALA A 213 -14.97 -19.02 3.69
N LEU A 214 -15.91 -18.07 3.58
CA LEU A 214 -16.71 -17.87 2.37
C LEU A 214 -15.88 -17.35 1.19
N ILE A 215 -14.87 -16.50 1.43
CA ILE A 215 -13.93 -16.08 0.37
C ILE A 215 -13.10 -17.28 -0.11
N GLN A 216 -12.64 -18.14 0.80
CA GLN A 216 -11.91 -19.35 0.41
C GLN A 216 -12.79 -20.29 -0.41
N GLU A 217 -14.04 -20.47 -0.02
CA GLU A 217 -14.99 -21.35 -0.70
C GLU A 217 -15.45 -20.80 -2.05
N THR A 218 -15.63 -19.49 -2.19
CA THR A 218 -15.94 -18.88 -3.51
C THR A 218 -14.77 -18.95 -4.49
N VAL A 219 -13.53 -18.85 -3.99
CA VAL A 219 -12.33 -19.10 -4.81
C VAL A 219 -12.24 -20.58 -5.20
N ARG A 220 -12.60 -21.50 -4.28
CA ARG A 220 -12.67 -22.94 -4.58
C ARG A 220 -13.77 -23.26 -5.59
N THR A 221 -14.99 -22.76 -5.44
CA THR A 221 -16.11 -23.03 -6.36
C THR A 221 -15.97 -22.34 -7.71
N ARG A 222 -15.24 -21.22 -7.82
CA ARG A 222 -14.81 -20.71 -9.14
C ARG A 222 -13.80 -21.62 -9.83
N ASN A 223 -12.98 -22.35 -9.04
CA ASN A 223 -12.04 -23.36 -9.56
C ASN A 223 -12.67 -24.75 -9.66
N VAL A 224 -13.82 -24.97 -9.03
CA VAL A 224 -14.63 -26.20 -9.04
C VAL A 224 -15.96 -25.84 -9.70
N ILE A 225 -15.91 -25.61 -11.01
CA ILE A 225 -17.12 -25.66 -11.82
C ILE A 225 -17.70 -27.06 -11.65
N PHE A 226 -18.92 -27.11 -11.11
CA PHE A 226 -19.67 -28.28 -10.71
C PHE A 226 -19.63 -29.43 -11.73
N ALA A 227 -19.07 -30.57 -11.32
CA ALA A 227 -19.32 -31.85 -11.93
C ALA A 227 -20.44 -32.55 -11.14
N THR A 228 -21.69 -32.41 -11.59
CA THR A 228 -22.92 -33.21 -11.29
C THR A 228 -24.11 -32.32 -11.70
N LEU A 229 -24.97 -32.60 -12.68
CA LEU A 229 -25.47 -33.81 -13.32
C LEU A 229 -25.81 -33.52 -14.79
N GLY A 230 -25.53 -34.47 -15.69
CA GLY A 230 -25.97 -34.42 -17.10
C GLY A 230 -24.81 -34.66 -18.05
N GLY A 231 -24.66 -35.91 -18.50
CA GLY A 231 -23.60 -36.29 -19.42
C GLY A 231 -23.63 -35.47 -20.70
N TYR A 232 -22.58 -34.69 -20.95
CA TYR A 232 -22.21 -34.26 -22.28
C TYR A 232 -20.69 -34.31 -22.39
N SER A 233 -20.22 -35.08 -23.36
CA SER A 233 -18.83 -35.16 -23.77
C SER A 233 -18.26 -33.76 -24.04
N SER A 234 -17.23 -33.37 -23.30
CA SER A 234 -16.53 -32.10 -23.49
C SER A 234 -15.67 -32.16 -24.75
N SER A 235 -16.31 -32.06 -25.91
CA SER A 235 -15.68 -31.45 -27.07
C SER A 235 -15.60 -29.94 -26.81
N PRO A 236 -14.48 -29.25 -27.11
CA PRO A 236 -14.33 -27.82 -26.86
C PRO A 236 -15.45 -27.05 -27.58
N SER A 237 -16.43 -26.57 -26.81
CA SER A 237 -17.69 -26.02 -27.30
C SER A 237 -17.50 -24.61 -27.82
N GLY A 238 -17.11 -24.51 -29.08
CA GLY A 238 -17.13 -23.29 -29.84
C GLY A 238 -17.32 -23.66 -31.31
N HIS A 239 -18.12 -22.87 -32.02
CA HIS A 239 -18.37 -23.12 -33.43
C HIS A 239 -17.27 -22.46 -34.28
N TYR A 240 -16.73 -23.24 -35.23
CA TYR A 240 -15.83 -22.72 -36.24
C TYR A 240 -16.60 -21.80 -37.18
N CYS A 241 -16.16 -20.56 -37.28
CA CYS A 241 -16.81 -19.55 -38.09
C CYS A 241 -15.81 -18.96 -39.11
N PRO A 242 -16.17 -18.89 -40.39
CA PRO A 242 -15.29 -18.34 -41.44
C PRO A 242 -14.95 -16.85 -41.28
N CYS A 243 -15.63 -16.12 -40.38
CA CYS A 243 -15.27 -14.74 -40.06
C CYS A 243 -13.97 -14.62 -39.22
N LYS A 244 -13.49 -15.72 -38.64
CA LYS A 244 -12.22 -15.76 -37.91
C LYS A 244 -11.11 -16.29 -38.81
N GLU A 245 -9.96 -15.62 -38.75
CA GLU A 245 -8.77 -15.98 -39.55
C GLU A 245 -8.03 -17.17 -38.97
N THR A 246 -7.96 -17.26 -37.64
CA THR A 246 -7.31 -18.36 -36.94
C THR A 246 -8.34 -19.40 -36.51
N ARG A 247 -8.06 -20.70 -36.74
CA ARG A 247 -8.91 -21.82 -36.28
C ARG A 247 -8.97 -21.96 -34.75
N THR A 248 -8.17 -21.19 -34.03
CA THR A 248 -8.14 -21.12 -32.58
C THR A 248 -9.23 -20.22 -32.02
N GLU A 249 -9.73 -19.26 -32.81
CA GLU A 249 -10.82 -18.37 -32.41
C GLU A 249 -12.16 -19.00 -32.79
N ARG A 250 -13.02 -19.19 -31.78
CA ARG A 250 -14.34 -19.81 -31.95
C ARG A 250 -15.42 -18.90 -31.35
N HIS A 251 -16.57 -18.88 -32.00
CA HIS A 251 -17.74 -18.21 -31.42
C HIS A 251 -18.49 -19.15 -30.49
N SER A 252 -19.12 -18.59 -29.47
CA SER A 252 -20.07 -19.30 -28.61
C SER A 252 -21.44 -19.52 -29.28
N TRP A 253 -21.66 -18.95 -30.46
CA TRP A 253 -22.88 -19.07 -31.25
C TRP A 253 -22.61 -19.72 -32.62
N ALA A 254 -23.67 -20.23 -33.25
CA ALA A 254 -23.58 -20.91 -34.53
C ALA A 254 -23.15 -19.93 -35.65
N PRO A 255 -22.40 -20.39 -36.68
CA PRO A 255 -21.98 -19.53 -37.79
C PRO A 255 -23.15 -18.94 -38.58
N SER A 256 -24.33 -19.58 -38.53
CA SER A 256 -25.58 -19.08 -39.12
C SER A 256 -26.15 -17.81 -38.48
N ASP A 257 -25.66 -17.45 -37.29
CA ASP A 257 -26.10 -16.26 -36.53
C ASP A 257 -24.97 -15.22 -36.41
N CYS A 258 -23.92 -15.36 -37.22
CA CYS A 258 -22.79 -14.43 -37.24
C CYS A 258 -23.13 -13.18 -38.05
N SER A 259 -23.18 -12.02 -37.39
CA SER A 259 -23.43 -10.73 -38.04
C SER A 259 -22.38 -10.39 -39.11
N ILE A 260 -21.11 -10.75 -38.91
CA ILE A 260 -20.05 -10.49 -39.91
C ILE A 260 -20.29 -11.30 -41.19
N LEU A 261 -20.77 -12.56 -41.07
CA LEU A 261 -21.11 -13.38 -42.23
C LEU A 261 -22.39 -12.90 -42.92
N GLU A 262 -23.38 -12.46 -42.15
CA GLU A 262 -24.56 -11.81 -42.72
C GLU A 262 -24.18 -10.55 -43.50
N LEU A 263 -23.25 -9.72 -42.99
CA LEU A 263 -22.75 -8.53 -43.70
C LEU A 263 -22.04 -8.93 -44.99
N ALA A 264 -21.18 -9.95 -44.94
CA ALA A 264 -20.38 -10.39 -46.08
C ALA A 264 -21.23 -11.00 -47.22
N VAL A 265 -22.37 -11.62 -46.91
CA VAL A 265 -23.26 -12.25 -47.89
C VAL A 265 -24.39 -11.31 -48.35
N LYS A 266 -25.00 -10.55 -47.44
CA LYS A 266 -26.21 -9.75 -47.71
C LYS A 266 -25.95 -8.25 -47.84
N GLY A 267 -24.79 -7.76 -47.41
CA GLY A 267 -24.48 -6.32 -47.36
C GLY A 267 -25.26 -5.54 -46.30
N LYS A 268 -26.13 -6.20 -45.51
CA LYS A 268 -26.93 -5.60 -44.43
C LYS A 268 -26.97 -6.57 -43.25
N THR A 269 -26.88 -6.06 -42.02
CA THR A 269 -26.99 -6.86 -40.80
C THR A 269 -28.03 -6.28 -39.84
N THR A 270 -28.63 -7.17 -39.05
CA THR A 270 -29.53 -6.77 -37.95
C THR A 270 -28.75 -6.27 -36.72
N LYS A 271 -27.49 -6.68 -36.58
CA LYS A 271 -26.55 -6.26 -35.55
C LYS A 271 -25.32 -5.68 -36.21
N THR A 272 -25.01 -4.41 -35.96
CA THR A 272 -23.76 -3.79 -36.41
C THR A 272 -22.59 -4.43 -35.66
N PRO A 273 -21.68 -5.15 -36.35
CA PRO A 273 -20.50 -5.71 -35.70
C PRO A 273 -19.57 -4.58 -35.25
N ASP A 274 -19.00 -4.72 -34.06
CA ASP A 274 -17.98 -3.83 -33.50
C ASP A 274 -16.73 -4.68 -33.19
N PRO A 275 -15.58 -4.46 -33.85
CA PRO A 275 -15.29 -3.42 -34.86
C PRO A 275 -15.94 -3.71 -36.23
N LEU A 276 -16.16 -2.63 -37.00
CA LEU A 276 -16.67 -2.71 -38.37
C LEU A 276 -15.60 -3.35 -39.29
N PRO A 277 -15.89 -4.47 -39.98
CA PRO A 277 -14.92 -5.10 -40.86
C PRO A 277 -14.58 -4.22 -42.07
N THR A 278 -13.31 -4.22 -42.48
CA THR A 278 -12.86 -3.50 -43.69
C THR A 278 -13.29 -4.28 -44.95
N ASP A 279 -13.51 -3.61 -46.09
CA ASP A 279 -13.86 -4.26 -47.37
C ASP A 279 -12.90 -5.38 -47.80
N LYS A 280 -11.62 -5.27 -47.43
CA LYS A 280 -10.61 -6.33 -47.66
C LYS A 280 -10.89 -7.58 -46.83
N GLU A 281 -11.33 -7.41 -45.59
CA GLU A 281 -11.67 -8.52 -44.68
C GLU A 281 -12.96 -9.21 -45.13
N LEU A 282 -13.94 -8.45 -45.61
CA LEU A 282 -15.18 -9.02 -46.15
C LEU A 282 -14.94 -9.89 -47.39
N LYS A 283 -14.05 -9.47 -48.30
CA LYS A 283 -13.63 -10.29 -49.44
C LYS A 283 -12.94 -11.58 -49.01
N ALA A 284 -12.02 -11.50 -48.05
CA ALA A 284 -11.33 -12.68 -47.52
C ALA A 284 -12.31 -13.65 -46.82
N ILE A 285 -13.30 -13.13 -46.11
CA ILE A 285 -14.35 -13.94 -45.47
C ILE A 285 -15.25 -14.61 -46.52
N HIS A 286 -15.60 -13.90 -47.60
CA HIS A 286 -16.36 -14.47 -48.71
C HIS A 286 -15.62 -15.63 -49.40
N GLU A 287 -14.31 -15.47 -49.64
CA GLU A 287 -13.47 -16.53 -50.20
C GLU A 287 -13.42 -17.77 -49.28
N ARG A 288 -13.26 -17.56 -47.96
CA ARG A 288 -13.30 -18.65 -46.96
C ARG A 288 -14.67 -19.34 -46.91
N LEU A 289 -15.76 -18.57 -47.00
CA LEU A 289 -17.13 -19.09 -47.05
C LEU A 289 -17.38 -19.93 -48.32
N THR A 290 -16.60 -19.71 -49.38
CA THR A 290 -16.70 -20.43 -50.66
C THR A 290 -16.23 -21.89 -50.54
N SER A 291 -15.49 -22.24 -49.48
CA SER A 291 -15.02 -23.60 -49.19
C SER A 291 -16.16 -24.61 -48.97
N LYS A 292 -15.99 -25.86 -49.45
CA LYS A 292 -16.96 -26.97 -49.32
C LYS A 292 -17.45 -27.23 -47.89
N GLN A 293 -16.59 -26.99 -46.89
CA GLN A 293 -16.91 -27.17 -45.47
C GLN A 293 -18.04 -26.26 -44.94
N TYR A 294 -18.32 -25.14 -45.62
CA TYR A 294 -19.34 -24.16 -45.22
C TYR A 294 -20.53 -24.09 -46.17
N GLU A 295 -20.68 -25.05 -47.08
CA GLU A 295 -21.78 -25.11 -48.06
C GLU A 295 -23.16 -25.12 -47.38
N LYS A 296 -23.30 -25.87 -46.29
CA LYS A 296 -24.54 -25.88 -45.47
C LYS A 296 -24.82 -24.53 -44.83
N VAL A 297 -23.80 -23.84 -44.33
CA VAL A 297 -23.94 -22.51 -43.69
C VAL A 297 -24.32 -21.46 -44.73
N ARG A 298 -23.73 -21.54 -45.93
CA ARG A 298 -24.07 -20.67 -47.07
C ARG A 298 -25.53 -20.84 -47.47
N GLY A 299 -25.99 -22.09 -47.65
CA GLY A 299 -27.38 -22.37 -47.98
C GLY A 299 -28.37 -21.91 -46.89
N ILE A 300 -27.99 -21.93 -45.61
CA ILE A 300 -28.82 -21.40 -44.51
C ILE A 300 -28.85 -19.86 -44.53
N LEU A 301 -27.71 -19.21 -44.76
CA LEU A 301 -27.63 -17.73 -44.83
C LEU A 301 -28.37 -17.17 -46.04
N GLU A 302 -28.31 -17.85 -47.18
CA GLU A 302 -29.07 -17.54 -48.40
C GLU A 302 -30.58 -17.75 -48.18
N LYS A 303 -31.00 -18.84 -47.53
CA LYS A 303 -32.43 -19.12 -47.22
C LYS A 303 -33.03 -18.24 -46.13
N LYS A 304 -32.23 -17.66 -45.24
CA LYS A 304 -32.67 -16.63 -44.27
C LYS A 304 -32.90 -15.27 -44.97
N GLY A 305 -32.80 -15.19 -46.29
CA GLY A 305 -33.09 -14.03 -47.12
C GLY A 305 -34.39 -14.23 -47.88
#